data_AF-A0A9W6X3F3-F1
#
_entry.id   AF-A0A9W6X3F3-F1
#
_cell.length_a   1.000
_cell.length_b   1.000
_cell.length_c   1.000
_cell.angle_alpha   90.00
_cell.angle_beta   90.00
_cell.angle_gamma   90.00
#
_symmetry.space_group_name_H-M   'P 1'
#
loop_
_entity.id
_entity.type
_entity.pdbx_description
1 polymer ?
#
loop_
_entity_poly.entity_id
_entity_poly.type
_entity_poly.pdbx_seq_one_letter_code
_entity_poly.pdbx_strand_id
1 'polypeptide(L)'
;MRETDAGLDAALAALHATAVEKLREKLLGGAAAPMEESRGLQRLADALSLAAVEEIEKSIADVLATVKALSRVVIKYVATVAADAGNVAAALALDDNARPMLCVLKAVVDRLSRRELDEAVYGDKELRRWLPFVLTACCFVSGDELPGSDLMQSVVVAEETLDACVKLEKLEQRKQLLSKHVGQIVALCSQDVDKDEWVAAESINKKVMLRVVEQVAFPFLGGDLLGRLLALTFPLVDDLTDATQRVGARLLRHIVNNVTPTELRWYSDVLLEVLHTAIVSRKPATLDVLLDCLVESLDKVSPPGKLKHYDRFTPRLLSDTSLSSDIVVRVVFVRHLRGLVSRQGAPHSLNVIRYLQPLLKVLIAGFESVNVSMLVETLKTLQTTILAAWPRIAPHSEHIFVGVLRAVAFCELFEPGAEFTPSSKEKEQLLVLCEDVLDLLHDVNAASSVISDMLATVGAHSPKLAPFCERVQARWPSR
;
A
#
# COMPACT_ATOMS: atom_id res chain seq x y z
N MET A 1 -30.12 26.07 -44.41
CA MET A 1 -30.32 25.01 -43.40
C MET A 1 -29.13 25.04 -42.46
N ARG A 2 -29.30 25.65 -41.27
CA ARG A 2 -28.36 25.58 -40.14
C ARG A 2 -29.07 24.79 -39.05
N GLU A 3 -28.76 23.51 -38.90
CA GLU A 3 -29.16 22.71 -37.73
C GLU A 3 -28.08 22.86 -36.65
N THR A 4 -27.85 24.05 -36.12
CA THR A 4 -26.80 24.28 -35.09
C THR A 4 -27.14 25.46 -34.20
N ASP A 5 -28.26 25.40 -33.50
CA ASP A 5 -28.49 26.20 -32.28
C ASP A 5 -29.56 25.53 -31.42
N ALA A 6 -29.24 24.32 -30.94
CA ALA A 6 -29.92 23.82 -29.75
C ALA A 6 -29.25 24.51 -28.56
N GLY A 7 -29.89 25.57 -28.04
CA GLY A 7 -29.37 26.30 -26.88
C GLY A 7 -29.13 25.37 -25.67
N LEU A 8 -28.27 25.80 -24.75
CA LEU A 8 -27.88 25.03 -23.56
C LEU A 8 -29.07 24.42 -22.81
N ASP A 9 -30.16 25.19 -22.67
CA ASP A 9 -31.38 24.74 -22.00
C ASP A 9 -32.08 23.59 -22.71
N ALA A 10 -32.07 23.57 -24.04
CA ALA A 10 -32.64 22.47 -24.82
C ALA A 10 -31.81 21.18 -24.67
N ALA A 11 -30.47 21.31 -24.61
CA ALA A 11 -29.58 20.19 -24.37
C ALA A 11 -29.72 19.64 -22.94
N LEU A 12 -29.86 20.52 -21.94
CA LEU A 12 -30.11 20.14 -20.55
C LEU A 12 -31.50 19.49 -20.36
N ALA A 13 -32.54 20.04 -20.99
CA ALA A 13 -33.88 19.46 -20.95
C ALA A 13 -33.92 18.03 -21.51
N ALA A 14 -33.15 17.76 -22.56
CA ALA A 14 -33.00 16.41 -23.11
C ALA A 14 -32.32 15.43 -22.13
N LEU A 15 -31.45 15.95 -21.24
CA LEU A 15 -30.66 15.21 -20.24
C LEU A 15 -31.15 15.40 -18.80
N HIS A 16 -32.43 15.71 -18.61
CA HIS A 16 -33.05 15.81 -17.29
C HIS A 16 -32.86 14.53 -16.44
N ALA A 17 -33.06 14.63 -15.12
CA ALA A 17 -32.73 13.57 -14.14
C ALA A 17 -33.26 12.16 -14.51
N THR A 18 -34.48 12.05 -15.04
CA THR A 18 -35.04 10.77 -15.47
C THR A 18 -34.39 10.21 -16.75
N ALA A 19 -33.79 11.03 -17.60
CA ALA A 19 -32.97 10.54 -18.71
C ALA A 19 -31.63 9.97 -18.22
N VAL A 20 -31.00 10.60 -17.21
CA VAL A 20 -29.75 10.09 -16.61
C VAL A 20 -29.98 8.78 -15.87
N GLU A 21 -31.07 8.63 -15.13
CA GLU A 21 -31.42 7.35 -14.50
C GLU A 21 -31.77 6.27 -15.53
N LYS A 22 -32.47 6.59 -16.62
CA LYS A 22 -32.70 5.64 -17.72
C LYS A 22 -31.40 5.20 -18.38
N LEU A 23 -30.47 6.13 -18.59
CA LEU A 23 -29.13 5.82 -19.11
C LEU A 23 -28.41 4.86 -18.14
N ARG A 24 -28.46 5.13 -16.84
CA ARG A 24 -27.90 4.27 -15.81
C ARG A 24 -28.49 2.86 -15.86
N GLU A 25 -29.81 2.73 -15.86
CA GLU A 25 -30.50 1.43 -15.92
C GLU A 25 -30.11 0.63 -17.17
N LYS A 26 -30.04 1.28 -18.33
CA LYS A 26 -29.64 0.64 -19.59
C LYS A 26 -28.19 0.16 -19.59
N LEU A 27 -27.28 1.01 -19.11
CA LEU A 27 -25.85 0.68 -19.01
C LEU A 27 -25.62 -0.48 -18.04
N LEU A 28 -26.31 -0.48 -16.89
CA LEU A 28 -26.21 -1.56 -15.90
C LEU A 28 -26.91 -2.86 -16.37
N GLY A 29 -27.87 -2.77 -17.28
CA GLY A 29 -28.49 -3.91 -17.95
C GLY A 29 -27.63 -4.58 -19.03
N GLY A 30 -26.39 -4.11 -19.24
CA GLY A 30 -25.46 -4.68 -20.23
C GLY A 30 -25.73 -4.24 -21.68
N ALA A 31 -26.61 -3.26 -21.90
CA ALA A 31 -26.82 -2.67 -23.22
C ALA A 31 -25.74 -1.62 -23.53
N ALA A 32 -25.24 -1.59 -24.76
CA ALA A 32 -24.50 -0.43 -25.25
C ALA A 32 -25.38 0.81 -25.13
N ALA A 33 -24.79 1.97 -24.78
CA ALA A 33 -25.54 3.21 -24.70
C ALA A 33 -26.27 3.43 -26.04
N PRO A 34 -27.61 3.56 -26.03
CA PRO A 34 -28.37 3.90 -27.22
C PRO A 34 -27.76 5.12 -27.91
N MET A 35 -27.60 5.01 -29.24
CA MET A 35 -26.95 6.04 -30.04
C MET A 35 -27.57 7.44 -29.84
N GLU A 36 -28.86 7.52 -29.50
CA GLU A 36 -29.55 8.78 -29.20
C GLU A 36 -29.07 9.45 -27.89
N GLU A 37 -28.79 8.67 -26.85
CA GLU A 37 -28.35 9.17 -25.54
C GLU A 37 -26.88 9.61 -25.59
N SER A 38 -26.03 8.85 -26.28
CA SER A 38 -24.64 9.26 -26.55
C SER A 38 -24.58 10.54 -27.40
N ARG A 39 -25.46 10.68 -28.40
CA ARG A 39 -25.61 11.94 -29.17
C ARG A 39 -26.11 13.08 -28.30
N GLY A 40 -27.02 12.82 -27.36
CA GLY A 40 -27.48 13.80 -26.38
C GLY A 40 -26.35 14.33 -25.51
N LEU A 41 -25.51 13.43 -24.97
CA LEU A 41 -24.33 13.79 -24.17
C LEU A 41 -23.31 14.59 -24.98
N GLN A 42 -23.04 14.18 -26.23
CA GLN A 42 -22.12 14.93 -27.09
C GLN A 42 -22.66 16.34 -27.40
N ARG A 43 -23.95 16.46 -27.74
CA ARG A 43 -24.61 17.76 -27.93
C ARG A 43 -24.52 18.65 -26.70
N LEU A 44 -24.67 18.07 -25.50
CA LEU A 44 -24.51 18.83 -24.26
C LEU A 44 -23.07 19.30 -24.05
N ALA A 45 -22.07 18.44 -24.31
CA ALA A 45 -20.66 18.83 -24.21
C ALA A 45 -20.31 19.97 -25.21
N ASP A 46 -20.80 19.87 -26.44
CA ASP A 46 -20.60 20.88 -27.47
C ASP A 46 -21.33 22.19 -27.12
N ALA A 47 -22.59 22.10 -26.65
CA ALA A 47 -23.37 23.26 -26.22
C ALA A 47 -22.71 23.97 -25.03
N LEU A 48 -22.23 23.25 -24.02
CA LEU A 48 -21.48 23.82 -22.90
C LEU A 48 -20.19 24.52 -23.38
N SER A 49 -19.52 23.95 -24.37
CA SER A 49 -18.30 24.53 -24.94
C SER A 49 -18.54 25.80 -25.75
N LEU A 50 -19.78 26.06 -26.20
CA LEU A 50 -20.15 27.19 -27.05
C LEU A 50 -21.10 28.21 -26.39
N ALA A 51 -21.80 27.84 -25.32
CA ALA A 51 -22.78 28.68 -24.64
C ALA A 51 -22.20 30.01 -24.16
N ALA A 52 -23.04 31.05 -24.17
CA ALA A 52 -22.70 32.35 -23.62
C ALA A 52 -22.64 32.28 -22.07
N VAL A 53 -21.87 33.18 -21.46
CA VAL A 53 -21.69 33.20 -19.99
C VAL A 53 -23.04 33.36 -19.29
N GLU A 54 -23.90 34.25 -19.81
CA GLU A 54 -25.22 34.52 -19.23
C GLU A 54 -26.18 33.32 -19.32
N GLU A 55 -26.00 32.43 -20.30
CA GLU A 55 -26.78 31.19 -20.40
C GLU A 55 -26.31 30.17 -19.36
N ILE A 56 -24.99 30.04 -19.19
CA ILE A 56 -24.40 29.16 -18.17
C ILE A 56 -24.81 29.63 -16.77
N GLU A 57 -24.78 30.93 -16.49
CA GLU A 57 -25.19 31.50 -15.20
C GLU A 57 -26.65 31.18 -14.85
N LYS A 58 -27.55 31.22 -15.83
CA LYS A 58 -28.98 30.91 -15.62
C LYS A 58 -29.20 29.44 -15.29
N SER A 59 -28.43 28.55 -15.91
CA SER A 59 -28.66 27.10 -15.86
C SER A 59 -27.62 26.34 -15.04
N ILE A 60 -26.75 27.05 -14.30
CA ILE A 60 -25.62 26.45 -13.58
C ILE A 60 -26.07 25.39 -12.56
N ALA A 61 -27.17 25.60 -11.85
CA ALA A 61 -27.66 24.65 -10.86
C ALA A 61 -28.00 23.29 -11.52
N ASP A 62 -28.65 23.33 -12.67
CA ASP A 62 -29.04 22.15 -13.44
C ASP A 62 -27.82 21.48 -14.09
N VAL A 63 -26.87 22.27 -14.61
CA VAL A 63 -25.59 21.77 -15.11
C VAL A 63 -24.85 21.01 -14.00
N LEU A 64 -24.71 21.61 -12.81
CA LEU A 64 -23.99 21.00 -11.70
C LEU A 64 -24.71 19.76 -11.13
N ALA A 65 -26.04 19.73 -11.15
CA ALA A 65 -26.83 18.56 -10.78
C ALA A 65 -26.61 17.41 -11.78
N THR A 66 -26.64 17.73 -13.08
CA THR A 66 -26.41 16.78 -14.18
C THR A 66 -25.00 16.20 -14.10
N VAL A 67 -23.98 17.03 -13.87
CA VAL A 67 -22.58 16.60 -13.69
C VAL A 67 -22.45 15.60 -12.55
N LYS A 68 -23.04 15.89 -11.37
CA LYS A 68 -23.00 14.96 -10.23
C LYS A 68 -23.69 13.64 -10.55
N ALA A 69 -24.83 13.69 -11.24
CA ALA A 69 -25.57 12.49 -11.64
C ALA A 69 -24.74 11.65 -12.63
N LEU A 70 -24.20 12.25 -13.68
CA LEU A 70 -23.33 11.58 -14.65
C LEU A 70 -22.09 10.99 -13.99
N SER A 71 -21.43 11.69 -13.08
CA SER A 71 -20.30 11.14 -12.33
C SER A 71 -20.68 9.87 -11.55
N ARG A 72 -21.85 9.83 -10.91
CA ARG A 72 -22.33 8.62 -10.23
C ARG A 72 -22.62 7.48 -11.21
N VAL A 73 -23.18 7.79 -12.38
CA VAL A 73 -23.40 6.79 -13.44
C VAL A 73 -22.06 6.21 -13.90
N VAL A 74 -21.05 7.05 -14.16
CA VAL A 74 -19.70 6.60 -14.53
C VAL A 74 -19.10 5.70 -13.44
N ILE A 75 -19.14 6.13 -12.17
CA ILE A 75 -18.60 5.35 -11.05
C ILE A 75 -19.26 3.97 -10.98
N LYS A 76 -20.60 3.89 -10.97
CA LYS A 76 -21.30 2.60 -10.85
C LYS A 76 -21.15 1.74 -12.09
N TYR A 77 -21.17 2.33 -13.28
CA TYR A 77 -21.00 1.59 -14.54
C TYR A 77 -19.61 0.97 -14.63
N VAL A 78 -18.55 1.76 -14.40
CA VAL A 78 -17.17 1.27 -14.40
C VAL A 78 -16.98 0.19 -13.34
N ALA A 79 -17.51 0.39 -12.12
CA ALA A 79 -17.45 -0.62 -11.07
C ALA A 79 -18.12 -1.95 -11.46
N THR A 80 -19.27 -1.88 -12.13
CA THR A 80 -20.02 -3.06 -12.56
C THR A 80 -19.31 -3.81 -13.69
N VAL A 81 -18.78 -3.09 -14.69
CA VAL A 81 -18.01 -3.70 -15.79
C VAL A 81 -16.71 -4.33 -15.26
N ALA A 82 -16.02 -3.66 -14.33
CA ALA A 82 -14.81 -4.19 -13.71
C ALA A 82 -15.08 -5.45 -12.86
N ALA A 83 -16.25 -5.54 -12.23
CA ALA A 83 -16.63 -6.70 -11.42
C ALA A 83 -16.93 -7.95 -12.26
N ASP A 84 -17.26 -7.80 -13.55
CA ASP A 84 -17.55 -8.87 -14.49
C ASP A 84 -16.53 -8.89 -15.64
N ALA A 85 -15.26 -9.16 -15.30
CA ALA A 85 -14.16 -9.22 -16.27
C ALA A 85 -14.36 -10.29 -17.38
N GLY A 86 -15.28 -11.24 -17.18
CA GLY A 86 -15.66 -12.23 -18.19
C GLY A 86 -16.55 -11.65 -19.31
N ASN A 87 -17.19 -10.50 -19.08
CA ASN A 87 -18.06 -9.85 -20.04
C ASN A 87 -17.26 -8.95 -20.99
N VAL A 88 -16.62 -9.59 -21.97
CA VAL A 88 -15.81 -8.93 -23.00
C VAL A 88 -16.61 -7.87 -23.76
N ALA A 89 -17.92 -8.08 -23.98
CA ALA A 89 -18.76 -7.11 -24.67
C ALA A 89 -18.92 -5.81 -23.86
N ALA A 90 -19.14 -5.92 -22.56
CA ALA A 90 -19.23 -4.76 -21.67
C ALA A 90 -17.88 -4.03 -21.54
N ALA A 91 -16.77 -4.78 -21.49
CA ALA A 91 -15.42 -4.21 -21.49
C ALA A 91 -15.11 -3.43 -22.77
N LEU A 92 -15.46 -3.98 -23.95
CA LEU A 92 -15.27 -3.29 -25.23
C LEU A 92 -16.17 -2.05 -25.37
N ALA A 93 -17.41 -2.12 -24.88
CA ALA A 93 -18.34 -0.98 -24.89
C ALA A 93 -18.04 0.06 -23.81
N LEU A 94 -17.13 -0.22 -22.86
CA LEU A 94 -16.81 0.68 -21.76
C LEU A 94 -16.30 2.03 -22.25
N ASP A 95 -15.37 2.02 -23.22
CA ASP A 95 -14.77 3.24 -23.75
C ASP A 95 -15.82 4.11 -24.48
N ASP A 96 -16.62 3.48 -25.35
CA ASP A 96 -17.67 4.15 -26.12
C ASP A 96 -18.75 4.76 -25.23
N ASN A 97 -19.08 4.10 -24.11
CA ASN A 97 -20.11 4.57 -23.19
C ASN A 97 -19.56 5.61 -22.20
N ALA A 98 -18.34 5.45 -21.69
CA ALA A 98 -17.75 6.35 -20.71
C ALA A 98 -17.32 7.69 -21.33
N ARG A 99 -16.80 7.66 -22.56
CA ARG A 99 -16.22 8.85 -23.22
C ARG A 99 -17.20 10.02 -23.35
N PRO A 100 -18.44 9.87 -23.86
CA PRO A 100 -19.38 10.99 -23.97
C PRO A 100 -19.71 11.61 -22.61
N MET A 101 -19.82 10.80 -21.55
CA MET A 101 -20.06 11.30 -20.20
C MET A 101 -18.86 12.13 -19.70
N LEU A 102 -17.64 11.64 -19.88
CA LEU A 102 -16.42 12.35 -19.48
C LEU A 102 -16.20 13.64 -20.28
N CYS A 103 -16.57 13.67 -21.57
CA CYS A 103 -16.54 14.90 -22.37
C CYS A 103 -17.42 16.00 -21.78
N VAL A 104 -18.60 15.65 -21.26
CA VAL A 104 -19.47 16.62 -20.54
C VAL A 104 -18.78 17.10 -19.27
N LEU A 105 -18.19 16.20 -18.47
CA LEU A 105 -17.48 16.59 -17.24
C LEU A 105 -16.32 17.55 -17.56
N LYS A 106 -15.52 17.23 -18.57
CA LYS A 106 -14.40 18.05 -19.05
C LYS A 106 -14.88 19.43 -19.51
N ALA A 107 -15.94 19.50 -20.33
CA ALA A 107 -16.47 20.76 -20.83
C ALA A 107 -16.88 21.71 -19.69
N VAL A 108 -17.49 21.18 -18.62
CA VAL A 108 -17.84 21.96 -17.43
C VAL A 108 -16.60 22.44 -16.68
N VAL A 109 -15.60 21.57 -16.47
CA VAL A 109 -14.35 21.93 -15.80
C VAL A 109 -13.62 23.02 -16.59
N ASP A 110 -13.49 22.88 -17.91
CA ASP A 110 -12.81 23.83 -18.78
C ASP A 110 -13.51 25.20 -18.78
N ARG A 111 -14.84 25.22 -18.82
CA ARG A 111 -15.62 26.46 -18.73
C ARG A 111 -15.44 27.18 -17.41
N LEU A 112 -15.56 26.46 -16.29
CA LEU A 112 -15.38 27.05 -14.97
C LEU A 112 -13.93 27.50 -14.72
N SER A 113 -12.96 26.85 -15.37
CA SER A 113 -11.54 27.22 -15.27
C SER A 113 -11.23 28.57 -15.91
N ARG A 114 -12.02 29.01 -16.89
CA ARG A 114 -11.85 30.31 -17.55
C ARG A 114 -12.28 31.50 -16.69
N ARG A 115 -12.84 31.25 -15.50
CA ARG A 115 -13.32 32.29 -14.56
C ARG A 115 -14.30 33.26 -15.22
N GLU A 116 -15.11 32.74 -16.14
CA GLU A 116 -16.12 33.52 -16.85
C GLU A 116 -17.31 33.87 -15.94
N LEU A 117 -17.54 33.11 -14.86
CA LEU A 117 -18.63 33.34 -13.92
C LEU A 117 -18.20 34.22 -12.74
N ASP A 118 -19.08 35.12 -12.32
CA ASP A 118 -18.83 36.02 -11.19
C ASP A 118 -18.81 35.27 -9.84
N GLU A 119 -17.62 35.21 -9.21
CA GLU A 119 -17.41 34.65 -7.85
C GLU A 119 -18.26 35.39 -6.78
N ALA A 120 -18.78 36.59 -7.07
CA ALA A 120 -19.66 37.34 -6.16
C ALA A 120 -21.12 36.85 -6.16
N VAL A 121 -21.59 36.24 -7.25
CA VAL A 121 -22.98 35.78 -7.41
C VAL A 121 -23.19 34.43 -6.71
N TYR A 122 -22.16 33.59 -6.68
CA TYR A 122 -22.21 32.27 -6.07
C TYR A 122 -21.08 32.10 -5.07
N GLY A 123 -21.41 31.69 -3.84
CA GLY A 123 -20.38 31.41 -2.84
C GLY A 123 -19.40 30.34 -3.36
N ASP A 124 -18.09 30.64 -3.34
CA ASP A 124 -17.00 29.80 -3.86
C ASP A 124 -17.10 28.32 -3.40
N LYS A 125 -17.63 28.07 -2.20
CA LYS A 125 -17.87 26.71 -1.67
C LYS A 125 -19.02 25.97 -2.36
N GLU A 126 -20.09 26.65 -2.75
CA GLU A 126 -21.26 26.00 -3.38
C GLU A 126 -20.96 25.64 -4.83
N LEU A 127 -20.26 26.53 -5.54
CA LEU A 127 -19.78 26.28 -6.90
C LEU A 127 -18.82 25.11 -7.01
N ARG A 128 -18.18 24.65 -5.93
CA ARG A 128 -17.19 23.55 -5.99
C ARG A 128 -17.70 22.22 -5.43
N ARG A 129 -18.97 22.13 -4.98
CA ARG A 129 -19.53 20.88 -4.40
C ARG A 129 -19.62 19.71 -5.38
N TRP A 130 -19.59 19.96 -6.69
CA TRP A 130 -19.61 18.92 -7.73
C TRP A 130 -18.22 18.33 -7.99
N LEU A 131 -17.15 19.07 -7.70
CA LEU A 131 -15.79 18.69 -8.07
C LEU A 131 -15.39 17.30 -7.55
N PRO A 132 -15.65 16.92 -6.28
CA PRO A 132 -15.32 15.57 -5.80
C PRO A 132 -15.96 14.44 -6.60
N PHE A 133 -17.15 14.66 -7.17
CA PHE A 133 -17.83 13.66 -8.00
C PHE A 133 -17.08 13.44 -9.30
N VAL A 134 -16.66 14.52 -9.96
CA VAL A 134 -15.86 14.46 -11.19
C VAL A 134 -14.51 13.82 -10.92
N LEU A 135 -13.80 14.24 -9.86
CA LEU A 135 -12.52 13.64 -9.47
C LEU A 135 -12.64 12.13 -9.25
N THR A 136 -13.69 11.70 -8.53
CA THR A 136 -13.92 10.27 -8.27
C THR A 136 -14.22 9.52 -9.57
N ALA A 137 -15.11 10.04 -10.43
CA ALA A 137 -15.41 9.42 -11.72
C ALA A 137 -14.17 9.26 -12.60
N CYS A 138 -13.33 10.30 -12.70
CA CYS A 138 -12.06 10.22 -13.41
C CYS A 138 -11.12 9.18 -12.79
N CYS A 139 -11.02 9.10 -11.45
CA CYS A 139 -10.17 8.11 -10.79
C CYS A 139 -10.62 6.66 -11.02
N PHE A 140 -11.92 6.41 -11.21
CA PHE A 140 -12.44 5.09 -11.59
C PHE A 140 -12.05 4.71 -13.02
N VAL A 141 -12.06 5.68 -13.94
CA VAL A 141 -11.72 5.44 -15.36
C VAL A 141 -10.21 5.35 -15.58
N SER A 142 -9.42 6.21 -14.95
CA SER A 142 -7.95 6.29 -15.12
C SER A 142 -7.17 5.11 -14.49
N GLY A 143 -7.80 3.96 -14.24
CA GLY A 143 -7.15 2.82 -13.59
C GLY A 143 -6.62 1.77 -14.53
N ASP A 144 -5.42 1.29 -14.23
CA ASP A 144 -4.78 0.11 -14.87
C ASP A 144 -5.53 -1.20 -14.61
N GLU A 145 -6.58 -1.17 -13.78
CA GLU A 145 -7.39 -2.34 -13.45
C GLU A 145 -8.44 -2.65 -14.52
N LEU A 146 -8.70 -1.71 -15.43
CA LEU A 146 -9.66 -1.91 -16.51
C LEU A 146 -8.99 -2.61 -17.69
N PRO A 147 -9.65 -3.63 -18.28
CA PRO A 147 -9.11 -4.33 -19.43
C PRO A 147 -8.98 -3.37 -20.63
N GLY A 148 -7.76 -3.21 -21.15
CA GLY A 148 -7.47 -2.35 -22.30
C GLY A 148 -7.37 -0.85 -21.98
N SER A 149 -7.19 -0.47 -20.71
CA SER A 149 -7.09 0.92 -20.26
C SER A 149 -6.04 1.74 -21.02
N ASP A 150 -4.97 1.10 -21.49
CA ASP A 150 -3.88 1.70 -22.26
C ASP A 150 -4.31 2.22 -23.64
N LEU A 151 -5.40 1.69 -24.20
CA LEU A 151 -5.93 2.06 -25.51
C LEU A 151 -7.20 2.91 -25.45
N MET A 152 -7.79 3.08 -24.26
CA MET A 152 -9.07 3.76 -24.06
C MET A 152 -8.96 5.28 -24.19
N GLN A 153 -9.79 5.88 -25.04
CA GLN A 153 -9.86 7.34 -25.17
C GLN A 153 -10.50 8.00 -23.94
N SER A 154 -11.40 7.30 -23.26
CA SER A 154 -11.99 7.74 -21.99
C SER A 154 -10.94 7.95 -20.90
N VAL A 155 -9.88 7.12 -20.85
CA VAL A 155 -8.74 7.31 -19.93
C VAL A 155 -8.03 8.62 -20.24
N VAL A 156 -7.74 8.91 -21.51
CA VAL A 156 -7.11 10.18 -21.92
C VAL A 156 -7.98 11.37 -21.50
N VAL A 157 -9.29 11.32 -21.75
CA VAL A 157 -10.21 12.40 -21.36
C VAL A 157 -10.27 12.55 -19.84
N ALA A 158 -10.28 11.45 -19.07
CA ALA A 158 -10.27 11.49 -17.61
C ALA A 158 -9.00 12.15 -17.07
N GLU A 159 -7.84 11.79 -17.60
CA GLU A 159 -6.54 12.37 -17.23
C GLU A 159 -6.46 13.87 -17.55
N GLU A 160 -6.89 14.28 -18.74
CA GLU A 160 -6.97 15.69 -19.13
C GLU A 160 -7.94 16.48 -18.24
N THR A 161 -9.06 15.85 -17.84
CA THR A 161 -10.04 16.45 -16.93
C THR A 161 -9.44 16.65 -15.54
N LEU A 162 -8.66 15.69 -15.03
CA LEU A 162 -7.94 15.85 -13.76
C LEU A 162 -6.93 17.00 -13.82
N ASP A 163 -6.20 17.15 -14.93
CA ASP A 163 -5.28 18.28 -15.13
C ASP A 163 -6.01 19.63 -15.21
N ALA A 164 -7.17 19.67 -15.86
CA ALA A 164 -8.02 20.85 -15.89
C ALA A 164 -8.53 21.21 -14.48
N CYS A 165 -8.88 20.21 -13.67
CA CYS A 165 -9.27 20.43 -12.26
C CYS A 165 -8.13 20.99 -11.40
N VAL A 166 -6.87 20.60 -11.65
CA VAL A 166 -5.70 21.20 -10.99
C VAL A 166 -5.60 22.69 -11.31
N LYS A 167 -5.80 23.07 -12.58
CA LYS A 167 -5.81 24.48 -13.01
C LYS A 167 -6.97 25.26 -12.39
N LEU A 168 -8.17 24.67 -12.37
CA LEU A 168 -9.37 25.26 -11.75
C LEU A 168 -9.14 25.61 -10.28
N GLU A 169 -8.52 24.70 -9.53
CA GLU A 169 -8.20 24.85 -8.11
C GLU A 169 -6.94 25.69 -7.86
N LYS A 170 -6.24 26.14 -8.93
CA LYS A 170 -4.96 26.85 -8.88
C LYS A 170 -3.90 26.09 -8.07
N LEU A 171 -3.86 24.78 -8.25
CA LEU A 171 -2.88 23.90 -7.62
C LEU A 171 -1.74 23.60 -8.58
N GLU A 172 -0.60 23.19 -8.06
CA GLU A 172 0.56 22.84 -8.90
C GLU A 172 0.54 21.37 -9.32
N GLN A 173 -0.05 20.51 -8.49
CA GLN A 173 0.03 19.06 -8.64
C GLN A 173 -1.29 18.39 -8.32
N ARG A 174 -1.58 17.29 -9.03
CA ARG A 174 -2.75 16.43 -8.78
C ARG A 174 -2.80 15.88 -7.36
N LYS A 175 -1.65 15.62 -6.73
CA LYS A 175 -1.60 15.14 -5.33
C LYS A 175 -2.23 16.14 -4.35
N GLN A 176 -2.04 17.44 -4.57
CA GLN A 176 -2.66 18.49 -3.75
C GLN A 176 -4.18 18.51 -3.95
N LEU A 177 -4.64 18.33 -5.19
CA LEU A 177 -6.05 18.25 -5.54
C LEU A 177 -6.73 17.07 -4.85
N LEU A 178 -6.12 15.87 -4.93
CA LEU A 178 -6.62 14.68 -4.26
C LEU A 178 -6.61 14.87 -2.74
N SER A 179 -5.54 15.43 -2.17
CA SER A 179 -5.44 15.71 -0.73
C SER A 179 -6.55 16.64 -0.23
N LYS A 180 -6.92 17.65 -1.03
CA LYS A 180 -8.01 18.59 -0.69
C LYS A 180 -9.38 17.92 -0.66
N HIS A 181 -9.62 16.91 -1.50
CA HIS A 181 -10.93 16.28 -1.70
C HIS A 181 -11.00 14.82 -1.25
N VAL A 182 -9.96 14.30 -0.61
CA VAL A 182 -9.83 12.88 -0.25
C VAL A 182 -11.01 12.39 0.58
N GLY A 183 -11.49 13.18 1.54
CA GLY A 183 -12.59 12.78 2.41
C GLY A 183 -13.92 12.57 1.66
N GLN A 184 -14.18 13.39 0.64
CA GLN A 184 -15.35 13.23 -0.23
C GLN A 184 -15.17 12.09 -1.22
N ILE A 185 -13.97 11.93 -1.80
CA ILE A 185 -13.67 10.82 -2.72
C ILE A 185 -13.83 9.47 -2.00
N VAL A 186 -13.28 9.33 -0.79
CA VAL A 186 -13.44 8.13 0.05
C VAL A 186 -14.91 7.83 0.36
N ALA A 187 -15.71 8.88 0.61
CA ALA A 187 -17.15 8.71 0.79
C ALA A 187 -17.81 8.16 -0.49
N LEU A 188 -17.49 8.73 -1.65
CA LEU A 188 -18.07 8.31 -2.93
C LEU A 188 -17.65 6.89 -3.34
N CYS A 189 -16.44 6.45 -2.98
CA CYS A 189 -16.01 5.07 -3.20
C CYS A 189 -16.85 4.04 -2.42
N SER A 190 -17.48 4.44 -1.31
CA SER A 190 -18.18 3.55 -0.37
C SER A 190 -19.70 3.80 -0.25
N GLN A 191 -20.23 4.87 -0.83
CA GLN A 191 -21.60 5.33 -0.59
C GLN A 191 -22.70 4.39 -1.16
N ASP A 192 -22.43 3.73 -2.30
CA ASP A 192 -23.40 2.89 -3.02
C ASP A 192 -22.87 1.47 -3.25
N VAL A 193 -22.11 0.97 -2.27
CA VAL A 193 -21.47 -0.34 -2.25
C VAL A 193 -21.82 -1.00 -0.93
N ASP A 194 -22.45 -2.17 -1.00
CA ASP A 194 -22.73 -2.94 0.22
C ASP A 194 -21.46 -3.63 0.75
N LYS A 195 -21.57 -4.25 1.92
CA LYS A 195 -20.42 -4.88 2.56
C LYS A 195 -19.83 -6.01 1.72
N ASP A 196 -20.66 -6.78 1.02
CA ASP A 196 -20.23 -7.96 0.28
C ASP A 196 -19.58 -7.52 -1.05
N GLU A 197 -20.15 -6.54 -1.73
CA GLU A 197 -19.56 -5.87 -2.91
C GLU A 197 -18.24 -5.16 -2.55
N TRP A 198 -18.10 -4.62 -1.34
CA TRP A 198 -16.87 -3.97 -0.91
C TRP A 198 -15.69 -4.94 -0.77
N VAL A 199 -15.92 -6.11 -0.14
CA VAL A 199 -14.86 -7.12 0.11
C VAL A 199 -14.65 -8.06 -1.07
N ALA A 200 -15.60 -8.17 -1.99
CA ALA A 200 -15.51 -9.01 -3.18
C ALA A 200 -14.20 -8.77 -3.94
N ALA A 201 -13.50 -9.84 -4.33
CA ALA A 201 -12.17 -9.76 -4.94
C ALA A 201 -12.13 -8.81 -6.16
N GLU A 202 -13.14 -8.88 -7.02
CA GLU A 202 -13.26 -8.11 -8.27
C GLU A 202 -13.63 -6.64 -8.07
N SER A 203 -14.05 -6.25 -6.85
CA SER A 203 -14.45 -4.87 -6.58
C SER A 203 -13.31 -3.89 -6.81
N ILE A 204 -13.52 -2.97 -7.76
CA ILE A 204 -12.54 -1.93 -8.11
C ILE A 204 -12.55 -0.78 -7.08
N ASN A 205 -13.65 -0.59 -6.34
CA ASN A 205 -13.82 0.52 -5.40
C ASN A 205 -12.71 0.59 -4.35
N LYS A 206 -12.34 -0.55 -3.76
CA LYS A 206 -11.21 -0.64 -2.80
C LYS A 206 -9.86 -0.33 -3.45
N LYS A 207 -9.68 -0.66 -4.73
CA LYS A 207 -8.43 -0.42 -5.48
C LYS A 207 -8.30 1.07 -5.85
N VAL A 208 -9.40 1.69 -6.30
CA VAL A 208 -9.47 3.14 -6.52
C VAL A 208 -9.23 3.90 -5.22
N MET A 209 -9.87 3.47 -4.12
CA MET A 209 -9.64 4.08 -2.81
C MET A 209 -8.16 3.98 -2.41
N LEU A 210 -7.53 2.81 -2.58
CA LEU A 210 -6.10 2.62 -2.33
C LEU A 210 -5.24 3.60 -3.16
N ARG A 211 -5.46 3.70 -4.47
CA ARG A 211 -4.69 4.58 -5.36
C ARG A 211 -4.83 6.06 -4.99
N VAL A 212 -6.03 6.48 -4.61
CA VAL A 212 -6.27 7.86 -4.16
C VAL A 212 -5.58 8.11 -2.82
N VAL A 213 -5.79 7.23 -1.84
CA VAL A 213 -5.25 7.39 -0.48
C VAL A 213 -3.72 7.37 -0.47
N GLU A 214 -3.07 6.50 -1.26
CA GLU A 214 -1.60 6.42 -1.36
C GLU A 214 -0.95 7.70 -1.91
N GLN A 215 -1.72 8.58 -2.58
CA GLN A 215 -1.24 9.87 -3.07
C GLN A 215 -1.35 11.00 -2.04
N VAL A 216 -2.01 10.74 -0.92
CA VAL A 216 -2.31 11.72 0.11
C VAL A 216 -1.41 11.50 1.31
N ALA A 217 -0.74 12.56 1.74
CA ALA A 217 0.14 12.54 2.92
C ALA A 217 -0.52 13.24 4.11
N PHE A 218 0.15 13.18 5.27
CA PHE A 218 -0.16 14.03 6.43
C PHE A 218 -0.25 15.51 6.01
N PRO A 219 -1.24 16.31 6.48
CA PRO A 219 -2.22 16.02 7.54
C PRO A 219 -3.60 15.53 7.07
N PHE A 220 -3.77 15.24 5.78
CA PHE A 220 -5.12 15.10 5.19
C PHE A 220 -5.81 13.75 5.45
N LEU A 221 -5.10 12.77 6.02
CA LEU A 221 -5.66 11.45 6.41
C LEU A 221 -6.07 11.37 7.89
N GLY A 222 -5.83 12.45 8.66
CA GLY A 222 -6.17 12.54 10.08
C GLY A 222 -7.62 12.96 10.38
N GLY A 223 -7.87 13.31 11.63
CA GLY A 223 -9.17 13.82 12.10
C GLY A 223 -10.36 12.91 11.80
N ASP A 224 -11.48 13.49 11.35
CA ASP A 224 -12.73 12.78 11.06
C ASP A 224 -12.59 11.72 9.95
N LEU A 225 -11.62 11.89 9.04
CA LEU A 225 -11.42 10.96 7.94
C LEU A 225 -10.79 9.65 8.43
N LEU A 226 -9.92 9.70 9.44
CA LEU A 226 -9.21 8.52 9.94
C LEU A 226 -10.19 7.42 10.37
N GLY A 227 -11.21 7.75 11.15
CA GLY A 227 -12.21 6.77 11.60
C GLY A 227 -12.93 6.08 10.44
N ARG A 228 -13.28 6.85 9.39
CA ARG A 228 -13.90 6.31 8.17
C ARG A 228 -12.94 5.41 7.39
N LEU A 229 -11.69 5.83 7.22
CA LEU A 229 -10.67 5.05 6.54
C LEU A 229 -10.44 3.70 7.23
N LEU A 230 -10.33 3.70 8.56
CA LEU A 230 -10.15 2.47 9.34
C LEU A 230 -11.38 1.56 9.23
N ALA A 231 -12.60 2.11 9.32
CA ALA A 231 -13.84 1.35 9.17
C ALA A 231 -13.97 0.67 7.79
N LEU A 232 -13.48 1.31 6.72
CA LEU A 232 -13.45 0.73 5.38
C LEU A 232 -12.28 -0.23 5.16
N THR A 233 -11.15 -0.02 5.85
CA THR A 233 -9.91 -0.79 5.66
C THR A 233 -9.90 -2.09 6.46
N PHE A 234 -10.39 -2.10 7.70
CA PHE A 234 -10.35 -3.29 8.56
C PHE A 234 -11.06 -4.51 7.96
N PRO A 235 -12.27 -4.40 7.38
CA PRO A 235 -12.91 -5.55 6.72
C PRO A 235 -12.07 -6.14 5.59
N LEU A 236 -11.28 -5.32 4.90
CA LEU A 236 -10.39 -5.78 3.84
C LEU A 236 -9.20 -6.55 4.43
N VAL A 237 -8.64 -6.09 5.55
CA VAL A 237 -7.51 -6.73 6.23
C VAL A 237 -7.90 -8.09 6.83
N ASP A 238 -9.13 -8.21 7.31
CA ASP A 238 -9.67 -9.46 7.86
C ASP A 238 -10.15 -10.45 6.76
N ASP A 239 -10.15 -10.05 5.49
CA ASP A 239 -10.61 -10.88 4.38
C ASP A 239 -9.67 -12.08 4.12
N LEU A 240 -10.24 -13.21 3.69
CA LEU A 240 -9.49 -14.44 3.45
C LEU A 240 -8.85 -14.49 2.05
N THR A 241 -9.36 -13.72 1.09
CA THR A 241 -8.83 -13.66 -0.28
C THR A 241 -7.56 -12.80 -0.32
N ASP A 242 -6.53 -13.25 -1.06
CA ASP A 242 -5.24 -12.51 -1.07
C ASP A 242 -5.37 -11.13 -1.70
N ALA A 243 -6.09 -11.06 -2.81
CA ALA A 243 -6.29 -9.82 -3.55
C ALA A 243 -6.91 -8.73 -2.68
N THR A 244 -7.95 -9.06 -1.90
CA THR A 244 -8.60 -8.12 -0.99
C THR A 244 -7.73 -7.82 0.23
N GLN A 245 -7.19 -8.85 0.88
CA GLN A 245 -6.34 -8.68 2.06
C GLN A 245 -5.14 -7.79 1.80
N ARG A 246 -4.52 -7.93 0.62
CA ARG A 246 -3.36 -7.14 0.22
C ARG A 246 -3.68 -5.67 0.01
N VAL A 247 -4.84 -5.36 -0.56
CA VAL A 247 -5.34 -3.98 -0.67
C VAL A 247 -5.56 -3.39 0.72
N GLY A 248 -6.22 -4.14 1.61
CA GLY A 248 -6.41 -3.74 3.01
C GLY A 248 -5.10 -3.49 3.74
N ALA A 249 -4.12 -4.40 3.61
CA ALA A 249 -2.81 -4.27 4.24
C ALA A 249 -2.06 -3.02 3.75
N ARG A 250 -2.08 -2.74 2.44
CA ARG A 250 -1.43 -1.55 1.87
C ARG A 250 -2.09 -0.26 2.34
N LEU A 251 -3.42 -0.21 2.32
CA LEU A 251 -4.19 0.92 2.86
C LEU A 251 -3.82 1.16 4.32
N LEU A 252 -3.85 0.11 5.15
CA LEU A 252 -3.56 0.22 6.56
C LEU A 252 -2.15 0.71 6.82
N ARG A 253 -1.15 0.15 6.13
CA ARG A 253 0.24 0.61 6.21
C ARG A 253 0.36 2.09 5.85
N HIS A 254 -0.26 2.52 4.75
CA HIS A 254 -0.20 3.92 4.32
C HIS A 254 -0.85 4.86 5.34
N ILE A 255 -2.01 4.50 5.86
CA ILE A 255 -2.71 5.24 6.92
C ILE A 255 -1.79 5.37 8.14
N VAL A 256 -1.30 4.24 8.66
CA VAL A 256 -0.43 4.19 9.84
C VAL A 256 0.79 5.09 9.64
N ASN A 257 1.44 5.06 8.47
CA ASN A 257 2.61 5.90 8.19
C ASN A 257 2.29 7.41 8.16
N ASN A 258 1.09 7.80 7.71
CA ASN A 258 0.73 9.19 7.41
C ASN A 258 -0.21 9.85 8.43
N VAL A 259 -0.47 9.22 9.57
CA VAL A 259 -1.18 9.84 10.70
C VAL A 259 -0.28 10.07 11.90
N THR A 260 -0.67 11.00 12.76
CA THR A 260 0.10 11.27 13.97
C THR A 260 -0.04 10.12 14.97
N PRO A 261 0.98 9.87 15.82
CA PRO A 261 0.85 8.94 16.94
C PRO A 261 -0.33 9.26 17.87
N THR A 262 -0.66 10.55 18.03
CA THR A 262 -1.77 10.98 18.88
C THR A 262 -3.12 10.53 18.35
N GLU A 263 -3.38 10.71 17.05
CA GLU A 263 -4.63 10.26 16.43
C GLU A 263 -4.72 8.74 16.38
N LEU A 264 -3.62 8.06 16.04
CA LEU A 264 -3.61 6.60 15.94
C LEU A 264 -3.86 5.92 17.30
N ARG A 265 -3.39 6.53 18.39
CA ARG A 265 -3.63 6.04 19.76
C ARG A 265 -5.10 5.97 20.15
N TRP A 266 -5.98 6.73 19.51
CA TRP A 266 -7.42 6.66 19.77
C TRP A 266 -8.04 5.36 19.26
N TYR A 267 -7.36 4.70 18.31
CA TYR A 267 -7.79 3.46 17.68
C TYR A 267 -6.89 2.27 18.03
N SER A 268 -5.97 2.41 19.00
CA SER A 268 -4.90 1.42 19.25
C SER A 268 -5.42 0.02 19.51
N ASP A 269 -6.48 -0.13 20.30
CA ASP A 269 -6.98 -1.45 20.69
C ASP A 269 -7.58 -2.20 19.49
N VAL A 270 -8.39 -1.51 18.68
CA VAL A 270 -9.00 -2.10 17.48
C VAL A 270 -7.95 -2.36 16.41
N LEU A 271 -7.03 -1.41 16.17
CA LEU A 271 -5.93 -1.56 15.22
C LEU A 271 -5.06 -2.78 15.55
N LEU A 272 -4.64 -2.91 16.81
CA LEU A 272 -3.81 -4.02 17.23
C LEU A 272 -4.58 -5.34 17.23
N GLU A 273 -5.89 -5.35 17.48
CA GLU A 273 -6.69 -6.57 17.34
C GLU A 273 -6.75 -7.04 15.87
N VAL A 274 -7.04 -6.14 14.94
CA VAL A 274 -7.06 -6.43 13.49
C VAL A 274 -5.70 -6.90 12.99
N LEU A 275 -4.61 -6.26 13.43
CA LEU A 275 -3.27 -6.74 13.07
C LEU A 275 -2.97 -8.11 13.70
N HIS A 276 -3.42 -8.34 14.94
CA HIS A 276 -3.25 -9.62 15.61
C HIS A 276 -3.99 -10.75 14.89
N THR A 277 -5.18 -10.53 14.34
CA THR A 277 -5.88 -11.52 13.52
C THR A 277 -5.21 -11.70 12.16
N ALA A 278 -4.82 -10.62 11.49
CA ALA A 278 -4.35 -10.67 10.10
C ALA A 278 -2.95 -11.28 9.91
N ILE A 279 -2.03 -11.12 10.87
CA ILE A 279 -0.65 -11.64 10.75
C ILE A 279 -0.54 -13.18 10.71
N VAL A 280 -1.66 -13.91 10.82
CA VAL A 280 -1.69 -15.37 10.53
C VAL A 280 -1.53 -15.69 9.04
N SER A 281 -1.63 -14.68 8.17
CA SER A 281 -1.56 -14.85 6.72
C SER A 281 -0.29 -15.61 6.31
N ARG A 282 -0.46 -16.67 5.53
CA ARG A 282 0.65 -17.48 4.97
C ARG A 282 1.06 -17.03 3.57
N LYS A 283 0.64 -15.83 3.17
CA LYS A 283 0.89 -15.26 1.85
C LYS A 283 2.02 -14.24 1.98
N PRO A 284 3.26 -14.54 1.51
CA PRO A 284 4.45 -13.81 1.91
C PRO A 284 4.37 -12.30 1.70
N ALA A 285 3.86 -11.86 0.56
CA ALA A 285 3.83 -10.44 0.23
C ALA A 285 2.74 -9.67 0.98
N THR A 286 1.65 -10.32 1.37
CA THR A 286 0.60 -9.72 2.21
C THR A 286 1.08 -9.68 3.66
N LEU A 287 1.68 -10.77 4.14
CA LEU A 287 2.31 -10.83 5.46
C LEU A 287 3.40 -9.78 5.63
N ASP A 288 4.21 -9.55 4.60
CA ASP A 288 5.28 -8.53 4.61
C ASP A 288 4.73 -7.14 4.95
N VAL A 289 3.68 -6.72 4.25
CA VAL A 289 3.02 -5.42 4.45
C VAL A 289 2.35 -5.35 5.83
N LEU A 290 1.74 -6.44 6.29
CA LEU A 290 1.09 -6.51 7.61
C LEU A 290 2.10 -6.40 8.75
N LEU A 291 3.26 -7.06 8.65
CA LEU A 291 4.30 -7.00 9.66
C LEU A 291 5.01 -5.64 9.67
N ASP A 292 5.28 -5.05 8.50
CA ASP A 292 5.72 -3.65 8.39
C ASP A 292 4.75 -2.71 9.12
N CYS A 293 3.45 -2.87 8.84
CA CYS A 293 2.41 -2.07 9.47
C CYS A 293 2.35 -2.30 10.99
N LEU A 294 2.53 -3.54 11.46
CA LEU A 294 2.57 -3.87 12.87
C LEU A 294 3.75 -3.19 13.59
N VAL A 295 4.95 -3.24 13.02
CA VAL A 295 6.14 -2.61 13.64
C VAL A 295 5.92 -1.11 13.81
N GLU A 296 5.48 -0.42 12.76
CA GLU A 296 5.20 1.02 12.84
C GLU A 296 4.03 1.33 13.79
N SER A 297 2.97 0.51 13.77
CA SER A 297 1.84 0.68 14.68
C SER A 297 2.29 0.57 16.13
N LEU A 298 3.11 -0.43 16.46
CA LEU A 298 3.65 -0.60 17.81
C LEU A 298 4.48 0.61 18.25
N ASP A 299 5.30 1.18 17.36
CA ASP A 299 6.09 2.38 17.65
C ASP A 299 5.20 3.60 17.92
N LYS A 300 4.12 3.79 17.14
CA LYS A 300 3.23 4.96 17.28
C LYS A 300 2.26 4.83 18.46
N VAL A 301 1.71 3.64 18.70
CA VAL A 301 0.69 3.45 19.74
C VAL A 301 1.29 3.22 21.11
N SER A 302 2.50 2.66 21.20
CA SER A 302 3.17 2.43 22.48
C SER A 302 3.71 3.74 23.05
N PRO A 303 3.29 4.15 24.26
CA PRO A 303 3.90 5.31 24.90
C PRO A 303 5.41 5.07 25.14
N PRO A 304 6.26 6.12 25.06
CA PRO A 304 7.68 5.98 25.34
C PRO A 304 7.94 5.26 26.67
N GLY A 305 8.79 4.24 26.64
CA GLY A 305 9.13 3.41 27.82
C GLY A 305 8.08 2.35 28.20
N LYS A 306 6.91 2.30 27.55
CA LYS A 306 5.90 1.25 27.78
C LYS A 306 5.92 0.24 26.65
N LEU A 307 6.27 -1.01 26.97
CA LEU A 307 6.43 -2.08 25.99
C LEU A 307 5.33 -3.15 26.06
N LYS A 308 4.21 -2.86 26.73
CA LYS A 308 3.09 -3.79 26.90
C LYS A 308 2.53 -4.30 25.57
N HIS A 309 2.43 -3.43 24.55
CA HIS A 309 1.95 -3.85 23.25
C HIS A 309 2.95 -4.80 22.57
N TYR A 310 4.25 -4.54 22.64
CA TYR A 310 5.25 -5.48 22.12
C TYR A 310 5.16 -6.84 22.81
N ASP A 311 5.00 -6.86 24.13
CA ASP A 311 4.87 -8.10 24.92
C ASP A 311 3.67 -8.98 24.48
N ARG A 312 2.66 -8.38 23.84
CA ARG A 312 1.54 -9.11 23.23
C ARG A 312 1.93 -9.84 21.94
N PHE A 313 2.80 -9.26 21.12
CA PHE A 313 3.11 -9.77 19.78
C PHE A 313 4.41 -10.56 19.70
N THR A 314 5.45 -10.18 20.45
CA THR A 314 6.78 -10.80 20.36
C THR A 314 6.72 -12.33 20.57
N PRO A 315 6.07 -12.88 21.63
CA PRO A 315 6.02 -14.33 21.83
C PRO A 315 5.35 -15.07 20.67
N ARG A 316 4.27 -14.49 20.15
CA ARG A 316 3.52 -15.07 19.03
C ARG A 316 4.35 -15.06 17.75
N LEU A 317 4.99 -13.95 17.40
CA LEU A 317 5.82 -13.87 16.20
C LEU A 317 7.00 -14.84 16.24
N LEU A 318 7.64 -15.02 17.40
CA LEU A 318 8.68 -16.03 17.59
C LEU A 318 8.13 -17.45 17.38
N SER A 319 6.95 -17.75 17.94
CA SER A 319 6.26 -19.03 17.74
C SER A 319 5.90 -19.26 16.27
N ASP A 320 5.29 -18.28 15.60
CA ASP A 320 4.87 -18.36 14.21
C ASP A 320 6.07 -18.53 13.26
N THR A 321 7.20 -17.88 13.57
CA THR A 321 8.46 -18.05 12.83
C THR A 321 9.02 -19.47 13.00
N SER A 322 8.96 -20.01 14.22
CA SER A 322 9.46 -21.36 14.53
C SER A 322 8.60 -22.47 13.93
N LEU A 323 7.28 -22.25 13.80
CA LEU A 323 6.33 -23.25 13.30
C LEU A 323 6.08 -23.17 11.79
N SER A 324 6.50 -22.09 11.14
CA SER A 324 6.33 -21.93 9.70
C SER A 324 7.20 -22.94 8.94
N SER A 325 6.59 -23.77 8.10
CA SER A 325 7.31 -24.68 7.20
C SER A 325 7.75 -24.01 5.90
N ASP A 326 7.04 -22.97 5.46
CA ASP A 326 7.38 -22.21 4.26
C ASP A 326 8.58 -21.27 4.53
N ILE A 327 9.66 -21.48 3.78
CA ILE A 327 10.91 -20.71 3.91
C ILE A 327 10.73 -19.24 3.53
N VAL A 328 9.89 -18.91 2.55
CA VAL A 328 9.66 -17.52 2.12
C VAL A 328 8.91 -16.77 3.22
N VAL A 329 7.95 -17.42 3.86
CA VAL A 329 7.25 -16.88 5.03
C VAL A 329 8.20 -16.71 6.22
N ARG A 330 9.09 -17.67 6.49
CA ARG A 330 10.12 -17.55 7.54
C ARG A 330 11.06 -16.37 7.30
N VAL A 331 11.51 -16.17 6.06
CA VAL A 331 12.35 -15.02 5.66
C VAL A 331 11.65 -13.71 6.00
N VAL A 332 10.35 -13.59 5.67
CA VAL A 332 9.55 -12.40 5.99
C VAL A 332 9.48 -12.19 7.51
N PHE A 333 9.17 -13.22 8.29
CA PHE A 333 9.13 -13.10 9.75
C PHE A 333 10.48 -12.68 10.34
N VAL A 334 11.58 -13.34 9.99
CA VAL A 334 12.92 -13.03 10.52
C VAL A 334 13.31 -11.59 10.20
N ARG A 335 13.06 -11.13 8.95
CA ARG A 335 13.31 -9.74 8.56
C ARG A 335 12.61 -8.74 9.48
N HIS A 336 11.35 -9.00 9.85
CA HIS A 336 10.55 -8.11 10.70
C HIS A 336 10.81 -8.26 12.20
N LEU A 337 11.21 -9.44 12.66
CA LEU A 337 11.70 -9.63 14.03
C LEU A 337 12.85 -8.67 14.34
N ARG A 338 13.73 -8.40 13.36
CA ARG A 338 14.79 -7.40 13.51
C ARG A 338 14.28 -6.00 13.88
N GLY A 339 13.17 -5.56 13.27
CA GLY A 339 12.55 -4.27 13.61
C GLY A 339 12.13 -4.23 15.08
N LEU A 340 11.50 -5.30 15.56
CA LEU A 340 11.10 -5.43 16.97
C LEU A 340 12.29 -5.48 17.92
N VAL A 341 13.33 -6.24 17.56
CA VAL A 341 14.59 -6.34 18.33
C VAL A 341 15.23 -4.96 18.50
N SER A 342 15.37 -4.18 17.42
CA SER A 342 15.93 -2.83 17.47
C SER A 342 15.16 -1.90 18.41
N ARG A 343 13.83 -2.01 18.46
CA ARG A 343 12.97 -1.14 19.29
C ARG A 343 12.89 -1.58 20.74
N GLN A 344 13.01 -2.88 21.01
CA GLN A 344 12.93 -3.45 22.37
C GLN A 344 14.30 -3.59 23.05
N GLY A 345 15.40 -3.33 22.33
CA GLY A 345 16.76 -3.50 22.83
C GLY A 345 17.52 -2.21 23.11
N ALA A 346 18.78 -2.38 23.46
CA ALA A 346 19.67 -1.30 23.85
C ALA A 346 19.90 -0.32 22.67
N PRO A 347 20.11 0.97 22.93
CA PRO A 347 20.22 1.60 24.26
C PRO A 347 18.87 2.00 24.88
N HIS A 348 17.77 1.89 24.14
CA HIS A 348 16.48 2.46 24.55
C HIS A 348 15.71 1.60 25.55
N SER A 349 15.93 0.28 25.52
CA SER A 349 15.32 -0.67 26.44
C SER A 349 16.19 -1.91 26.61
N LEU A 350 15.84 -2.77 27.56
CA LEU A 350 16.43 -4.10 27.73
C LEU A 350 15.35 -5.19 27.64
N ASN A 351 14.15 -4.85 27.16
CA ASN A 351 13.01 -5.77 27.14
C ASN A 351 13.22 -6.97 26.20
N VAL A 352 14.02 -6.78 25.13
CA VAL A 352 14.39 -7.88 24.22
C VAL A 352 15.06 -9.05 24.94
N ILE A 353 15.76 -8.80 26.06
CA ILE A 353 16.44 -9.83 26.86
C ILE A 353 15.45 -10.87 27.39
N ARG A 354 14.21 -10.47 27.71
CA ARG A 354 13.15 -11.40 28.17
C ARG A 354 12.82 -12.47 27.13
N TYR A 355 13.07 -12.16 25.85
CA TYR A 355 12.80 -13.03 24.71
C TYR A 355 14.09 -13.55 24.06
N LEU A 356 15.26 -13.30 24.65
CA LEU A 356 16.55 -13.61 24.01
C LEU A 356 16.70 -15.10 23.70
N GLN A 357 16.37 -15.98 24.65
CA GLN A 357 16.48 -17.42 24.45
C GLN A 357 15.58 -17.95 23.32
N PRO A 358 14.25 -17.68 23.29
CA PRO A 358 13.42 -18.12 22.17
C PRO A 358 13.79 -17.43 20.85
N LEU A 359 14.23 -16.16 20.87
CA LEU A 359 14.74 -15.47 19.68
C LEU A 359 15.99 -16.15 19.11
N LEU A 360 17.00 -16.41 19.95
CA LEU A 360 18.22 -17.10 19.51
C LEU A 360 17.91 -18.51 19.00
N LYS A 361 16.96 -19.24 19.61
CA LYS A 361 16.53 -20.54 19.10
C LYS A 361 15.99 -20.44 17.67
N VAL A 362 15.14 -19.44 17.39
CA VAL A 362 14.59 -19.19 16.05
C VAL A 362 15.69 -18.81 15.05
N LEU A 363 16.60 -17.92 15.43
CA LEU A 363 17.69 -17.46 14.56
C LEU A 363 18.69 -18.57 14.29
N ILE A 364 19.10 -19.32 15.31
CA ILE A 364 20.08 -20.41 15.14
C ILE A 364 19.52 -21.53 14.25
N ALA A 365 18.23 -21.84 14.37
CA ALA A 365 17.54 -22.76 13.45
C ALA A 365 17.47 -22.23 12.00
N GLY A 366 17.73 -20.94 11.77
CA GLY A 366 17.88 -20.37 10.42
C GLY A 366 19.14 -20.86 9.70
N PHE A 367 20.21 -21.17 10.44
CA PHE A 367 21.48 -21.68 9.88
C PHE A 367 21.43 -23.13 9.39
N GLU A 368 20.32 -23.83 9.63
CA GLU A 368 20.07 -25.17 9.08
C GLU A 368 19.54 -25.11 7.63
N SER A 369 19.21 -23.91 7.15
CA SER A 369 18.72 -23.67 5.80
C SER A 369 19.86 -23.53 4.78
N VAL A 370 19.68 -24.10 3.59
CA VAL A 370 20.51 -23.83 2.40
C VAL A 370 19.97 -22.66 1.55
N ASN A 371 18.86 -22.05 1.96
CA ASN A 371 18.31 -20.89 1.28
C ASN A 371 19.10 -19.62 1.64
N VAL A 372 19.74 -19.01 0.63
CA VAL A 372 20.56 -17.80 0.77
C VAL A 372 19.80 -16.65 1.43
N SER A 373 18.56 -16.37 1.02
CA SER A 373 17.76 -15.28 1.59
C SER A 373 17.51 -15.49 3.08
N MET A 374 17.25 -16.72 3.51
CA MET A 374 17.08 -17.05 4.93
C MET A 374 18.37 -16.82 5.73
N LEU A 375 19.52 -17.25 5.21
CA LEU A 375 20.81 -17.05 5.87
C LEU A 375 21.15 -15.57 5.98
N VAL A 376 20.96 -14.79 4.91
CA VAL A 376 21.18 -13.34 4.89
C VAL A 376 20.32 -12.65 5.95
N GLU A 377 19.01 -12.93 5.99
CA GLU A 377 18.11 -12.27 6.93
C GLU A 377 18.35 -12.75 8.37
N THR A 378 18.75 -14.01 8.56
CA THR A 378 19.17 -14.55 9.87
C THR A 378 20.41 -13.83 10.39
N LEU A 379 21.46 -13.71 9.58
CA LEU A 379 22.72 -13.05 9.96
C LEU A 379 22.47 -11.58 10.31
N LYS A 380 21.74 -10.83 9.47
CA LYS A 380 21.43 -9.43 9.77
C LYS A 380 20.60 -9.28 11.04
N THR A 381 19.62 -10.15 11.26
CA THR A 381 18.79 -10.12 12.48
C THR A 381 19.58 -10.51 13.72
N LEU A 382 20.53 -11.43 13.58
CA LEU A 382 21.45 -11.83 14.63
C LEU A 382 22.42 -10.69 14.99
N GLN A 383 22.99 -9.97 14.02
CA GLN A 383 23.80 -8.78 14.29
C GLN A 383 23.02 -7.76 15.13
N THR A 384 21.79 -7.44 14.70
CA THR A 384 20.91 -6.55 15.46
C THR A 384 20.61 -7.10 16.85
N THR A 385 20.39 -8.40 16.98
CA THR A 385 20.14 -9.06 18.28
C THR A 385 21.34 -8.96 19.21
N ILE A 386 22.55 -9.15 18.68
CA ILE A 386 23.78 -9.04 19.46
C ILE A 386 23.93 -7.62 19.99
N LEU A 387 23.75 -6.61 19.13
CA LEU A 387 23.82 -5.20 19.54
C LEU A 387 22.70 -4.82 20.52
N ALA A 388 21.47 -5.28 20.28
CA ALA A 388 20.30 -4.96 21.08
C ALA A 388 20.30 -5.64 22.47
N ALA A 389 20.92 -6.82 22.58
CA ALA A 389 20.95 -7.63 23.81
C ALA A 389 22.37 -7.85 24.35
N TRP A 390 23.35 -7.04 23.91
CA TRP A 390 24.79 -7.21 24.17
C TRP A 390 25.15 -7.59 25.62
N PRO A 391 24.50 -7.05 26.69
CA PRO A 391 24.87 -7.40 28.07
C PRO A 391 24.63 -8.88 28.42
N ARG A 392 23.88 -9.61 27.61
CA ARG A 392 23.48 -11.00 27.85
C ARG A 392 23.86 -11.96 26.72
N ILE A 393 24.68 -11.53 25.76
CA ILE A 393 25.05 -12.36 24.61
C ILE A 393 26.22 -13.31 24.92
N ALA A 394 27.18 -12.90 25.76
CA ALA A 394 28.39 -13.70 26.04
C ALA A 394 28.12 -15.18 26.43
N PRO A 395 27.10 -15.52 27.26
CA PRO A 395 26.76 -16.91 27.56
C PRO A 395 26.25 -17.75 26.39
N HIS A 396 25.88 -17.12 25.27
CA HIS A 396 25.33 -17.77 24.08
C HIS A 396 26.33 -17.83 22.90
N SER A 397 27.54 -17.31 23.11
CA SER A 397 28.58 -17.15 22.09
C SER A 397 28.87 -18.43 21.32
N GLU A 398 29.00 -19.57 22.00
CA GLU A 398 29.30 -20.85 21.36
C GLU A 398 28.21 -21.26 20.37
N HIS A 399 26.93 -21.20 20.77
CA HIS A 399 25.82 -21.58 19.89
C HIS A 399 25.70 -20.66 18.68
N ILE A 400 25.92 -19.36 18.89
CA ILE A 400 25.92 -18.37 17.81
C ILE A 400 27.09 -18.64 16.86
N PHE A 401 28.30 -18.83 17.41
CA PHE A 401 29.51 -19.14 16.66
C PHE A 401 29.34 -20.37 15.78
N VAL A 402 28.84 -21.47 16.33
CA VAL A 402 28.59 -22.70 15.57
C VAL A 402 27.59 -22.45 14.43
N GLY A 403 26.53 -21.69 14.68
CA GLY A 403 25.56 -21.31 13.64
C GLY A 403 26.20 -20.52 12.50
N VAL A 404 27.02 -19.51 12.82
CA VAL A 404 27.75 -18.71 11.82
C VAL A 404 28.72 -19.58 11.02
N LEU A 405 29.47 -20.47 11.68
CA LEU A 405 30.40 -21.37 11.02
C LEU A 405 29.71 -22.38 10.10
N ARG A 406 28.45 -22.76 10.36
CA ARG A 406 27.64 -23.52 9.40
C ARG A 406 27.35 -22.73 8.12
N ALA A 407 27.05 -21.43 8.23
CA ALA A 407 26.87 -20.57 7.07
C ALA A 407 28.18 -20.39 6.28
N VAL A 408 29.31 -20.24 6.97
CA VAL A 408 30.64 -20.21 6.32
C VAL A 408 30.92 -21.54 5.62
N ALA A 409 30.63 -22.66 6.26
CA ALA A 409 30.79 -23.98 5.68
C ALA A 409 29.91 -24.17 4.43
N PHE A 410 28.68 -23.67 4.45
CA PHE A 410 27.80 -23.64 3.27
C PHE A 410 28.43 -22.87 2.09
N CYS A 411 29.14 -21.79 2.36
CA CYS A 411 29.86 -21.02 1.35
C CYS A 411 31.16 -21.66 0.86
N GLU A 412 31.92 -22.34 1.73
CA GLU A 412 33.30 -22.77 1.45
C GLU A 412 33.48 -24.26 1.14
N LEU A 413 32.57 -25.13 1.61
CA LEU A 413 32.73 -26.57 1.47
C LEU A 413 32.04 -27.15 0.23
N PHE A 414 31.02 -26.48 -0.29
CA PHE A 414 30.25 -26.94 -1.44
C PHE A 414 30.90 -26.51 -2.76
N GLU A 415 30.82 -27.37 -3.78
CA GLU A 415 31.43 -27.12 -5.08
C GLU A 415 30.67 -26.04 -5.88
N PRO A 416 31.38 -25.13 -6.57
CA PRO A 416 30.73 -24.10 -7.38
C PRO A 416 29.84 -24.72 -8.47
N GLY A 417 28.57 -24.31 -8.53
CA GLY A 417 27.64 -24.71 -9.60
C GLY A 417 26.70 -25.86 -9.25
N ALA A 418 26.69 -26.34 -8.00
CA ALA A 418 25.59 -27.20 -7.53
C ALA A 418 24.29 -26.40 -7.37
N GLU A 419 23.14 -27.06 -7.57
CA GLU A 419 21.80 -26.47 -7.68
C GLU A 419 21.38 -25.60 -6.47
N PHE A 420 22.03 -25.79 -5.31
CA PHE A 420 21.76 -25.08 -4.06
C PHE A 420 22.94 -24.24 -3.57
N THR A 421 23.93 -23.96 -4.41
CA THR A 421 25.10 -23.16 -4.02
C THR A 421 24.89 -21.68 -4.30
N PRO A 422 25.34 -20.79 -3.40
CA PRO A 422 25.24 -19.35 -3.62
C PRO A 422 26.08 -18.97 -4.84
N SER A 423 25.58 -18.00 -5.62
CA SER A 423 26.41 -17.34 -6.64
C SER A 423 27.63 -16.67 -5.99
N SER A 424 28.68 -16.37 -6.77
CA SER A 424 29.89 -15.73 -6.22
C SER A 424 29.60 -14.45 -5.43
N LYS A 425 28.63 -13.65 -5.89
CA LYS A 425 28.19 -12.42 -5.21
C LYS A 425 27.45 -12.70 -3.91
N GLU A 426 26.57 -13.71 -3.88
CA GLU A 426 25.86 -14.11 -2.67
C GLU A 426 26.81 -14.74 -1.64
N LYS A 427 27.79 -15.52 -2.10
CA LYS A 427 28.84 -16.08 -1.27
C LYS A 427 29.63 -14.97 -0.58
N GLU A 428 30.12 -14.00 -1.34
CA GLU A 428 30.85 -12.86 -0.80
C GLU A 428 30.01 -12.11 0.25
N GLN A 429 28.74 -11.81 -0.06
CA GLN A 429 27.83 -11.17 0.87
C GLN A 429 27.64 -11.97 2.17
N LEU A 430 27.41 -13.29 2.08
CA LEU A 430 27.22 -14.15 3.25
C LEU A 430 28.47 -14.19 4.12
N LEU A 431 29.66 -14.32 3.51
CA LEU A 431 30.91 -14.35 4.24
C LEU A 431 31.16 -13.03 4.99
N VAL A 432 30.95 -11.88 4.34
CA VAL A 432 31.06 -10.57 5.01
C VAL A 432 30.12 -10.48 6.20
N LEU A 433 28.85 -10.89 6.06
CA LEU A 433 27.90 -10.90 7.17
C LEU A 433 28.31 -11.84 8.31
N CYS A 434 28.94 -12.97 7.99
CA CYS A 434 29.50 -13.89 8.99
C CYS A 434 30.67 -13.25 9.74
N GLU A 435 31.57 -12.58 9.03
CA GLU A 435 32.69 -11.85 9.64
C GLU A 435 32.19 -10.76 10.59
N ASP A 436 31.20 -9.97 10.17
CA ASP A 436 30.60 -8.91 11.00
C ASP A 436 29.97 -9.47 12.29
N VAL A 437 29.31 -10.63 12.23
CA VAL A 437 28.78 -11.30 13.43
C VAL A 437 29.90 -11.77 14.34
N LEU A 438 30.97 -12.35 13.79
CA LEU A 438 32.11 -12.83 14.58
C LEU A 438 32.87 -11.67 15.24
N ASP A 439 32.99 -10.53 14.56
CA ASP A 439 33.52 -9.28 15.13
C ASP A 439 32.67 -8.84 16.34
N LEU A 440 31.35 -8.77 16.19
CA LEU A 440 30.45 -8.40 17.29
C LEU A 440 30.52 -9.39 18.47
N LEU A 441 30.65 -10.68 18.19
CA LEU A 441 30.85 -11.69 19.24
C LEU A 441 32.20 -11.51 19.92
N HIS A 442 33.27 -11.21 19.19
CA HIS A 442 34.58 -10.92 19.77
C HIS A 442 34.50 -9.72 20.70
N ASP A 443 33.88 -8.62 20.26
CA ASP A 443 33.72 -7.39 21.04
C ASP A 443 32.94 -7.61 22.35
N VAL A 444 31.82 -8.35 22.29
CA VAL A 444 31.02 -8.68 23.48
C VAL A 444 31.78 -9.59 24.46
N ASN A 445 32.73 -10.37 23.95
CA ASN A 445 33.58 -11.25 24.74
C ASN A 445 34.98 -10.68 24.99
N ALA A 446 35.23 -9.38 24.77
CA ALA A 446 36.59 -8.79 24.79
C ALA A 446 37.40 -9.06 26.07
N ALA A 447 36.74 -9.35 27.19
CA ALA A 447 37.39 -9.77 28.44
C ALA A 447 37.91 -11.23 28.42
N SER A 448 37.68 -11.98 27.33
CA SER A 448 37.99 -13.40 27.19
C SER A 448 38.46 -13.72 25.77
N SER A 449 39.39 -14.67 25.62
CA SER A 449 39.88 -15.12 24.31
C SER A 449 38.93 -16.12 23.62
N VAL A 450 37.71 -16.33 24.14
CA VAL A 450 36.83 -17.45 23.78
C VAL A 450 36.58 -17.57 22.28
N ILE A 451 36.23 -16.48 21.60
CA ILE A 451 35.95 -16.50 20.16
C ILE A 451 37.24 -16.77 19.35
N SER A 452 38.36 -16.20 19.76
CA SER A 452 39.66 -16.43 19.12
C SER A 452 40.10 -17.89 19.25
N ASP A 453 39.93 -18.48 20.44
CA ASP A 453 40.27 -19.87 20.71
C ASP A 453 39.37 -20.83 19.90
N MET A 454 38.08 -20.51 19.76
CA MET A 454 37.14 -21.26 18.92
C MET A 454 37.53 -21.21 17.43
N LEU A 455 37.88 -20.03 16.88
CA LEU A 455 38.35 -19.92 15.49
C LEU A 455 39.66 -20.69 15.27
N ALA A 456 40.62 -20.62 16.21
CA ALA A 456 41.88 -21.35 16.11
C ALA A 456 41.63 -22.87 16.10
N THR A 457 40.71 -23.32 16.95
CA THR A 457 40.29 -24.73 17.00
C THR A 457 39.67 -25.17 15.67
N VAL A 458 38.74 -24.39 15.11
CA VAL A 458 38.10 -24.74 13.83
C VAL A 458 39.11 -24.73 12.67
N GLY A 459 39.98 -23.72 12.59
CA GLY A 459 41.02 -23.64 11.56
C GLY A 459 41.98 -24.83 11.60
N ALA A 460 42.39 -25.25 12.80
CA ALA A 460 43.27 -26.41 12.97
C ALA A 460 42.61 -27.74 12.55
N HIS A 461 41.30 -27.90 12.78
CA HIS A 461 40.57 -29.14 12.49
C HIS A 461 39.93 -29.17 11.09
N SER A 462 39.81 -28.03 10.41
CA SER A 462 39.17 -27.92 9.09
C SER A 462 40.00 -27.08 8.12
N PRO A 463 40.90 -27.69 7.33
CA PRO A 463 41.79 -26.97 6.41
C PRO A 463 41.08 -26.10 5.38
N LYS A 464 39.86 -26.48 4.98
CA LYS A 464 39.05 -25.68 4.03
C LYS A 464 38.48 -24.41 4.66
N LEU A 465 38.29 -24.37 5.98
CA LEU A 465 37.79 -23.20 6.71
C LEU A 465 38.92 -22.35 7.31
N ALA A 466 40.16 -22.87 7.37
CA ALA A 466 41.32 -22.17 7.91
C ALA A 466 41.54 -20.79 7.26
N PRO A 467 41.47 -20.61 5.93
CA PRO A 467 41.67 -19.28 5.32
C PRO A 467 40.64 -18.24 5.77
N PHE A 468 39.39 -18.64 6.02
CA PHE A 468 38.36 -17.76 6.58
C PHE A 468 38.69 -17.40 8.04
N CYS A 469 39.02 -18.41 8.86
CA CYS A 469 39.30 -18.22 10.28
C CYS A 469 40.52 -17.31 10.51
N GLU A 470 41.60 -17.54 9.78
CA GLU A 470 42.83 -16.73 9.82
C GLU A 470 42.56 -15.28 9.39
N ARG A 471 41.77 -15.09 8.33
CA ARG A 471 41.39 -13.76 7.84
C ARG A 471 40.61 -12.97 8.90
N VAL A 472 39.67 -13.60 9.60
CA VAL A 472 38.91 -12.96 10.68
C VAL A 472 39.82 -12.64 11.87
N GLN A 473 40.62 -13.60 12.33
CA GLN A 473 41.55 -13.40 13.45
C GLN A 473 42.57 -12.29 13.19
N ALA A 474 43.04 -12.14 11.94
CA ALA A 474 44.00 -11.10 11.57
C ALA A 474 43.44 -9.67 11.74
N ARG A 475 42.10 -9.50 11.80
CA ARG A 475 41.45 -8.18 11.96
C ARG A 475 41.42 -7.67 13.41
N TRP A 476 41.56 -8.54 14.41
CA TRP A 476 41.42 -8.14 15.82
C TRP A 476 42.69 -7.54 16.45
N PRO A 477 43.92 -7.94 16.09
CA PRO A 477 45.14 -7.28 16.56
C PRO A 477 45.30 -5.81 16.13
N SER A 478 44.41 -5.29 15.29
CA SER A 478 44.46 -3.95 14.68
C SER A 478 43.33 -3.01 15.12
N ARG A 479 42.55 -3.39 16.13
CA ARG A 479 41.52 -2.56 16.80
C ARG A 479 41.85 -2.44 18.28
#